data_AF-A0A968Z2P5-F1
#
_entry.id   AF-A0A968Z2P5-F1
#
_cell.length_a   1.000
_cell.length_b   1.000
_cell.length_c   1.000
_cell.angle_alpha   90.00
_cell.angle_beta   90.00
_cell.angle_gamma   90.00
#
_symmetry.space_group_name_H-M   'P 1'
#
loop_
_entity.id
_entity.type
_entity.pdbx_description
1 polymer ?
#
loop_
_entity_poly.entity_id
_entity_poly.type
_entity_poly.pdbx_seq_one_letter_code
_entity_poly.pdbx_strand_id
1 'polypeptide(L)'
;MNAKKFWLSLGTIPILVGNAVAASINPATATPANIACKTDNNTPRAIATFSEQGTSKEIAILSFPAQYFSSQAAIEHCQKTAATLQALYSKKSGAKYLTAEKLNARTVVCAVERRGMGCDRDSATVLFAIDTKADPSQALYDMLGDEFKQAHPPSPRTVSRIYSNIQPSWWPW
;
A
#
# COMPACT_ATOMS: atom_id res chain seq x y z
N MET A 1 -85.62 40.32 11.13
CA MET A 1 -85.38 39.62 12.40
C MET A 1 -83.94 39.12 12.42
N ASN A 2 -83.31 39.24 13.59
CA ASN A 2 -81.87 39.19 13.88
C ASN A 2 -81.14 37.88 13.53
N ALA A 3 -79.84 37.97 13.20
CA ALA A 3 -78.74 37.22 13.85
C ALA A 3 -77.39 37.62 13.23
N LYS A 4 -76.61 38.47 13.92
CA LYS A 4 -75.41 38.14 14.72
C LYS A 4 -74.13 37.91 13.90
N LYS A 5 -73.26 38.93 13.95
CA LYS A 5 -71.87 38.96 13.48
C LYS A 5 -71.01 38.04 14.37
N PHE A 6 -70.16 37.22 13.75
CA PHE A 6 -69.07 36.50 14.41
C PHE A 6 -67.74 36.98 13.82
N TRP A 7 -66.91 37.59 14.65
CA TRP A 7 -65.53 37.94 14.32
C TRP A 7 -64.63 36.76 14.72
N LEU A 8 -63.83 36.26 13.78
CA LEU A 8 -62.74 35.32 14.06
C LEU A 8 -61.43 36.07 13.86
N SER A 9 -60.74 36.32 14.97
CA SER A 9 -59.35 36.79 15.02
C SER A 9 -58.42 35.67 14.56
N LEU A 10 -57.79 35.82 13.39
CA LEU A 10 -56.68 34.97 12.98
C LEU A 10 -55.39 35.45 13.68
N GLY A 11 -54.88 34.63 14.60
CA GLY A 11 -53.57 34.80 15.20
C GLY A 11 -52.46 34.45 14.20
N THR A 12 -51.50 35.35 14.05
CA THR A 12 -50.32 35.18 13.19
C THR A 12 -49.28 34.33 13.94
N ILE A 13 -48.92 33.18 13.40
CA ILE A 13 -47.86 32.31 13.95
C ILE A 13 -46.55 32.70 13.26
N PRO A 14 -45.48 33.09 13.97
CA PRO A 14 -44.18 33.33 13.36
C PRO A 14 -43.55 31.99 12.97
N ILE A 15 -43.27 31.82 11.67
CA ILE A 15 -42.52 30.68 11.14
C ILE A 15 -41.04 30.95 11.42
N LEU A 16 -40.44 30.21 12.36
CA LEU A 16 -38.98 30.18 12.52
C LEU A 16 -38.37 29.46 11.31
N VAL A 17 -37.79 30.24 10.40
CA VAL A 17 -36.95 29.73 9.31
C VAL A 17 -35.61 29.32 9.92
N GLY A 18 -35.52 28.05 10.31
CA GLY A 18 -34.26 27.44 10.74
C GLY A 18 -33.38 27.19 9.54
N ASN A 19 -32.27 27.92 9.44
CA ASN A 19 -31.23 27.67 8.45
C ASN A 19 -30.57 26.33 8.80
N ALA A 20 -30.94 25.26 8.09
CA ALA A 20 -30.23 24.00 8.14
C ALA A 20 -28.84 24.20 7.53
N VAL A 21 -27.82 24.34 8.37
CA VAL A 21 -26.43 24.22 7.94
C VAL A 21 -26.21 22.78 7.51
N ALA A 22 -26.28 22.53 6.20
CA ALA A 22 -25.85 21.28 5.61
C ALA A 22 -24.35 21.16 5.86
N ALA A 23 -23.97 20.38 6.87
CA ALA A 23 -22.59 19.96 7.04
C ALA A 23 -22.23 19.10 5.83
N SER A 24 -21.48 19.67 4.89
CA SER A 24 -20.87 18.93 3.80
C SER A 24 -19.84 17.99 4.41
N ILE A 25 -20.24 16.77 4.71
CA ILE A 25 -19.34 15.63 4.85
C ILE A 25 -18.67 15.43 3.49
N ASN A 26 -17.55 16.13 3.26
CA ASN A 26 -16.66 15.77 2.17
C ASN A 26 -16.13 14.37 2.51
N PRO A 27 -16.48 13.32 1.74
CA PRO A 27 -15.79 12.05 1.90
C PRO A 27 -14.30 12.33 1.64
N ALA A 28 -13.47 12.07 2.64
CA ALA A 28 -12.02 12.18 2.46
C ALA A 28 -11.63 11.19 1.37
N THR A 29 -11.36 11.69 0.16
CA THR A 29 -10.78 10.90 -0.91
C THR A 29 -9.41 10.45 -0.43
N ALA A 30 -9.25 9.15 -0.18
CA ALA A 30 -7.97 8.55 0.18
C ALA A 30 -6.95 8.96 -0.87
N THR A 31 -5.92 9.70 -0.44
CA THR A 31 -4.85 10.10 -1.35
C THR A 31 -4.02 8.85 -1.61
N PRO A 32 -3.77 8.47 -2.88
CA PRO A 32 -2.98 7.29 -3.18
C PRO A 32 -1.60 7.45 -2.54
N ALA A 33 -1.12 6.38 -1.92
CA ALA A 33 0.18 6.42 -1.25
C ALA A 33 1.30 6.83 -2.20
N ASN A 34 2.18 7.70 -1.72
CA ASN A 34 3.40 8.07 -2.42
C ASN A 34 4.52 7.09 -2.03
N ILE A 35 5.14 6.46 -3.02
CA ILE A 35 6.21 5.50 -2.83
C ILE A 35 7.50 6.09 -3.35
N ALA A 36 8.48 6.21 -2.47
CA ALA A 36 9.79 6.76 -2.76
C ALA A 36 10.89 5.86 -2.21
N CYS A 37 12.05 5.89 -2.86
CA CYS A 37 13.25 5.36 -2.25
C CYS A 37 13.82 6.38 -1.26
N LYS A 38 14.02 5.97 0.00
CA LYS A 38 14.74 6.75 1.01
C LYS A 38 15.98 6.01 1.47
N THR A 39 17.03 6.75 1.79
CA THR A 39 18.30 6.20 2.24
C THR A 39 18.59 6.71 3.64
N ASP A 40 17.90 6.15 4.62
CA ASP A 40 18.14 6.43 6.03
C ASP A 40 19.03 5.31 6.61
N ASN A 41 20.00 5.68 7.46
CA ASN A 41 20.89 4.72 8.14
C ASN A 41 21.67 3.77 7.18
N ASN A 42 22.09 4.28 6.02
CA ASN A 42 22.95 3.57 5.06
C ASN A 42 22.32 2.32 4.39
N THR A 43 21.02 2.10 4.56
CA THR A 43 20.27 1.03 3.86
C THR A 43 19.11 1.65 3.09
N PRO A 44 19.14 1.64 1.75
CA PRO A 44 18.03 2.13 0.94
C PRO A 44 16.74 1.35 1.22
N ARG A 45 15.60 2.05 1.26
CA ARG A 45 14.26 1.48 1.51
C ARG A 45 13.24 2.10 0.57
N ALA A 46 12.43 1.26 -0.06
CA ALA A 46 11.20 1.69 -0.71
C ALA A 46 10.14 1.94 0.37
N ILE A 47 9.86 3.20 0.64
CA ILE A 47 8.93 3.66 1.66
C ILE A 47 7.67 4.18 1.01
N ALA A 48 6.53 3.75 1.53
CA ALA A 48 5.25 4.28 1.17
C ALA A 48 4.75 5.24 2.26
N THR A 49 4.33 6.42 1.82
CA THR A 49 3.92 7.55 2.65
C THR A 49 2.46 7.84 2.38
N PHE A 50 1.67 7.95 3.44
CA PHE A 50 0.26 8.32 3.36
C PHE A 50 -0.11 9.31 4.45
N SER A 51 -1.08 10.16 4.13
CA SER A 51 -1.63 11.13 5.08
C SER A 51 -2.86 10.56 5.74
N GLU A 52 -2.78 10.28 7.04
CA GLU A 52 -3.89 9.82 7.85
C GLU A 52 -4.21 10.91 8.88
N GLN A 53 -5.41 11.49 8.82
CA GLN A 53 -5.88 12.52 9.76
C GLN A 53 -4.92 13.72 9.91
N GLY A 54 -4.25 14.11 8.83
CA GLY A 54 -3.28 15.20 8.82
C GLY A 54 -1.87 14.84 9.32
N THR A 55 -1.64 13.58 9.74
CA THR A 55 -0.32 13.06 10.09
C THR A 55 0.23 12.22 8.93
N SER A 56 1.48 12.47 8.55
CA SER A 56 2.18 11.63 7.57
C SER A 56 2.69 10.37 8.25
N LYS A 57 2.27 9.20 7.76
CA LYS A 57 2.76 7.89 8.20
C LYS A 57 3.61 7.27 7.09
N GLU A 58 4.77 6.76 7.48
CA GLU A 58 5.73 6.13 6.59
C GLU A 58 5.86 4.66 6.93
N ILE A 59 5.75 3.80 5.93
CA ILE A 59 5.91 2.36 6.06
C ILE A 59 6.92 1.87 5.03
N ALA A 60 7.95 1.15 5.49
CA ALA A 60 8.87 0.48 4.59
C ALA A 60 8.17 -0.74 3.95
N ILE A 61 8.22 -0.85 2.63
CA ILE A 61 7.73 -2.03 1.89
C ILE A 61 8.88 -3.01 1.70
N LEU A 62 10.01 -2.52 1.18
CA LEU A 62 11.23 -3.29 0.93
C LEU A 62 12.46 -2.48 1.33
N SER A 63 13.44 -3.17 1.90
CA SER A 63 14.77 -2.67 2.23
C SER A 63 15.81 -3.37 1.37
N PHE A 64 16.91 -2.68 1.08
CA PHE A 64 17.98 -3.16 0.20
C PHE A 64 19.29 -3.28 1.01
N PRO A 65 19.42 -4.29 1.88
CA PRO A 65 20.54 -4.41 2.81
C PRO A 65 21.83 -4.81 2.10
N ALA A 66 22.96 -4.38 2.67
CA ALA A 66 24.30 -4.62 2.11
C ALA A 66 24.69 -6.11 1.97
N GLN A 67 24.01 -7.00 2.69
CA GLN A 67 24.22 -8.45 2.54
C GLN A 67 23.77 -9.01 1.18
N TYR A 68 22.90 -8.30 0.47
CA TYR A 68 22.37 -8.71 -0.84
C TYR A 68 22.82 -7.80 -1.98
N PHE A 69 23.24 -6.57 -1.69
CA PHE A 69 23.53 -5.55 -2.69
C PHE A 69 24.81 -4.80 -2.38
N SER A 70 25.54 -4.40 -3.44
CA SER A 70 26.52 -3.32 -3.31
C SER A 70 25.79 -1.99 -3.05
N SER A 71 26.48 -1.00 -2.47
CA SER A 71 25.84 0.30 -2.15
C SER A 71 25.18 0.96 -3.36
N GLN A 72 25.82 0.90 -4.53
CA GLN A 72 25.27 1.48 -5.75
C GLN A 72 24.06 0.69 -6.27
N ALA A 73 24.17 -0.65 -6.31
CA ALA A 73 23.06 -1.50 -6.75
C ALA A 73 21.85 -1.37 -5.81
N ALA A 74 22.08 -1.23 -4.50
CA ALA A 74 21.02 -1.04 -3.52
C ALA A 74 20.18 0.21 -3.82
N ILE A 75 20.83 1.34 -4.15
CA ILE A 75 20.15 2.60 -4.48
C ILE A 75 19.38 2.46 -5.78
N GLU A 76 20.00 1.90 -6.83
CA GLU A 76 19.36 1.72 -8.14
C GLU A 76 18.13 0.81 -8.04
N HIS A 77 18.28 -0.36 -7.40
CA HIS A 77 17.16 -1.28 -7.20
C HIS A 77 16.07 -0.68 -6.33
N CYS A 78 16.41 0.12 -5.33
CA CYS A 78 15.45 0.83 -4.49
C CYS A 78 14.63 1.85 -5.29
N GLN A 79 15.28 2.69 -6.10
CA GLN A 79 14.60 3.68 -6.94
C GLN A 79 13.69 3.02 -7.97
N LYS A 80 14.21 2.00 -8.68
CA LYS A 80 13.42 1.25 -9.66
C LYS A 80 12.21 0.57 -9.01
N THR A 81 12.44 -0.08 -7.87
CA THR A 81 11.36 -0.77 -7.13
C THR A 81 10.32 0.21 -6.63
N ALA A 82 10.72 1.35 -6.06
CA ALA A 82 9.78 2.38 -5.62
C ALA A 82 8.91 2.88 -6.78
N ALA A 83 9.51 3.16 -7.95
CA ALA A 83 8.78 3.58 -9.15
C ALA A 83 7.83 2.50 -9.68
N THR A 84 8.27 1.24 -9.72
CA THR A 84 7.43 0.12 -10.15
C THR A 84 6.26 -0.08 -9.18
N LEU A 85 6.52 -0.09 -7.88
CA LEU A 85 5.48 -0.18 -6.86
C LEU A 85 4.51 0.99 -7.01
N GLN A 86 4.98 2.24 -7.08
CA GLN A 86 4.11 3.41 -7.31
C GLN A 86 3.15 3.19 -8.48
N ALA A 87 3.66 2.69 -9.61
CA ALA A 87 2.83 2.38 -10.78
C ALA A 87 1.80 1.27 -10.49
N LEU A 88 2.17 0.22 -9.75
CA LEU A 88 1.27 -0.87 -9.38
C LEU A 88 0.12 -0.39 -8.49
N TYR A 89 0.38 0.49 -7.51
CA TYR A 89 -0.65 1.06 -6.65
C TYR A 89 -1.51 2.09 -7.39
N SER A 90 -0.91 2.98 -8.19
CA SER A 90 -1.66 4.03 -8.90
C SER A 90 -2.57 3.49 -10.01
N LYS A 91 -2.20 2.39 -10.67
CA LYS A 91 -2.97 1.84 -11.80
C LYS A 91 -4.02 0.79 -11.39
N LYS A 92 -4.25 0.57 -10.09
CA LYS A 92 -5.03 -0.57 -9.57
C LYS A 92 -4.60 -1.88 -10.25
N SER A 93 -3.29 -2.11 -10.34
CA SER A 93 -2.76 -3.30 -10.99
C SER A 93 -3.31 -4.57 -10.31
N GLY A 94 -3.40 -5.67 -11.07
CA GLY A 94 -3.81 -6.96 -10.54
C GLY A 94 -2.82 -7.54 -9.53
N ALA A 95 -1.61 -7.00 -9.42
CA ALA A 95 -0.55 -7.51 -8.56
C ALA A 95 -0.87 -7.27 -7.07
N LYS A 96 -0.93 -8.36 -6.31
CA LYS A 96 -1.33 -8.37 -4.89
C LYS A 96 -0.25 -8.87 -3.95
N TYR A 97 0.71 -9.63 -4.47
CA TYR A 97 1.69 -10.30 -3.65
C TYR A 97 3.10 -10.07 -4.16
N LEU A 98 4.05 -9.89 -3.24
CA LEU A 98 5.47 -10.08 -3.51
C LEU A 98 5.85 -11.53 -3.26
N THR A 99 6.63 -12.07 -4.18
CA THR A 99 7.26 -13.39 -4.04
C THR A 99 8.69 -13.32 -4.58
N ALA A 100 9.49 -14.31 -4.21
CA ALA A 100 10.81 -14.50 -4.75
C ALA A 100 10.99 -15.92 -5.25
N GLU A 101 11.77 -16.06 -6.32
CA GLU A 101 12.04 -17.33 -6.97
C GLU A 101 13.44 -17.37 -7.55
N LYS A 102 13.99 -18.58 -7.68
CA LYS A 102 15.27 -18.78 -8.35
C LYS A 102 15.06 -18.91 -9.86
N LEU A 103 15.51 -17.91 -10.62
CA LEU A 103 15.50 -17.93 -12.09
C LEU A 103 16.93 -17.77 -12.59
N ASN A 104 17.36 -18.64 -13.51
CA ASN A 104 18.71 -18.61 -14.08
C ASN A 104 19.83 -18.50 -13.02
N ALA A 105 19.70 -19.28 -11.95
CA ALA A 105 20.59 -19.30 -10.78
C ALA A 105 20.68 -18.02 -9.94
N ARG A 106 19.85 -17.00 -10.21
CA ARG A 106 19.72 -15.78 -9.40
C ARG A 106 18.40 -15.77 -8.65
N THR A 107 18.38 -15.08 -7.52
CA THR A 107 17.15 -14.85 -6.76
C THR A 107 16.44 -13.63 -7.33
N VAL A 108 15.23 -13.83 -7.86
CA VAL A 108 14.42 -12.77 -8.49
C VAL A 108 13.24 -12.45 -7.58
N VAL A 109 13.02 -11.17 -7.31
CA VAL A 109 11.85 -10.67 -6.59
C VAL A 109 10.88 -10.08 -7.60
N CYS A 110 9.61 -10.47 -7.50
CA CYS A 110 8.56 -10.01 -8.39
C CYS A 110 7.24 -9.78 -7.64
N ALA A 111 6.37 -8.96 -8.25
CA ALA A 111 4.99 -8.79 -7.85
C ALA A 111 4.07 -9.66 -8.74
N VAL A 112 3.11 -10.36 -8.12
CA VAL A 112 2.19 -11.31 -8.77
C VAL A 112 0.75 -11.13 -8.28
N GLU A 113 -0.22 -11.52 -9.09
CA GLU A 113 -1.65 -11.28 -8.80
C GLU A 113 -2.27 -12.21 -7.75
N ARG A 114 -1.74 -13.44 -7.62
CA ARG A 114 -2.25 -14.44 -6.67
C ARG A 114 -1.13 -15.36 -6.16
N ARG A 115 -1.37 -15.96 -5.00
CA ARG A 115 -0.51 -17.00 -4.43
C ARG A 115 -0.41 -18.20 -5.37
N GLY A 116 0.75 -18.87 -5.37
CA GLY A 116 1.07 -19.99 -6.26
C GLY A 116 1.68 -19.58 -7.60
N MET A 117 1.73 -18.29 -7.93
CA MET A 117 2.44 -17.79 -9.11
C MET A 117 3.92 -17.53 -8.80
N GLY A 118 4.77 -17.72 -9.81
CA GLY A 118 6.20 -17.49 -9.77
C GLY A 118 6.60 -16.23 -10.54
N CYS A 119 7.90 -15.96 -10.56
CA CYS A 119 8.47 -14.82 -11.31
C CYS A 119 8.68 -15.14 -12.80
N ASP A 120 8.41 -16.38 -13.22
CA ASP A 120 8.54 -16.88 -14.60
C ASP A 120 7.27 -16.68 -15.44
N ARG A 121 6.24 -16.03 -14.90
CA ARG A 121 4.94 -15.84 -15.55
C ARG A 121 4.82 -14.48 -16.22
N ASP A 122 4.10 -14.43 -17.33
CA ASP A 122 3.88 -13.18 -18.08
C ASP A 122 3.13 -12.11 -17.28
N SER A 123 2.30 -12.52 -16.31
CA SER A 123 1.61 -11.60 -15.40
C SER A 123 2.47 -11.14 -14.21
N ALA A 124 3.69 -11.66 -14.07
CA ALA A 124 4.60 -11.24 -13.01
C ALA A 124 5.34 -9.96 -13.40
N THR A 125 5.37 -8.99 -12.49
CA THR A 125 6.18 -7.79 -12.64
C THR A 125 7.49 -7.98 -11.87
N VAL A 126 8.58 -8.24 -12.57
CA VAL A 126 9.91 -8.36 -11.96
C VAL A 126 10.35 -7.00 -11.42
N LEU A 127 10.73 -6.97 -10.15
CA LEU A 127 11.25 -5.76 -9.49
C LEU A 127 12.77 -5.70 -9.66
N PHE A 128 13.46 -6.76 -9.25
CA PHE A 128 14.91 -6.88 -9.31
C PHE A 128 15.37 -8.33 -9.17
N ALA A 129 16.65 -8.56 -9.48
CA ALA A 129 17.36 -9.80 -9.23
C ALA A 129 18.52 -9.53 -8.27
N ILE A 130 18.85 -10.51 -7.45
CA ILE A 130 19.98 -10.52 -6.53
C ILE A 130 21.05 -11.42 -7.14
N ASP A 131 22.27 -10.91 -7.23
CA ASP A 131 23.40 -11.63 -7.84
C ASP A 131 24.02 -12.69 -6.92
N THR A 132 23.61 -12.73 -5.65
CA THR A 132 24.02 -13.76 -4.70
C THR A 132 23.15 -15.01 -4.83
N LYS A 133 23.72 -16.17 -4.51
CA LYS A 133 22.98 -17.46 -4.45
C LYS A 133 22.13 -17.60 -3.18
N ALA A 134 21.56 -16.49 -2.70
CA ALA A 134 20.72 -16.48 -1.50
C ALA A 134 19.46 -17.34 -1.70
N ASP A 135 18.94 -17.93 -0.62
CA ASP A 135 17.63 -18.56 -0.66
C ASP A 135 16.56 -17.50 -0.97
N PRO A 136 15.68 -17.71 -1.99
CA PRO A 136 14.72 -16.69 -2.39
C PRO A 136 13.76 -16.28 -1.29
N SER A 137 13.23 -17.25 -0.53
CA SER A 137 12.27 -16.97 0.54
C SER A 137 12.95 -16.21 1.66
N GLN A 138 14.13 -16.64 2.12
CA GLN A 138 14.87 -15.94 3.16
C GLN A 138 15.27 -14.53 2.73
N ALA A 139 15.77 -14.37 1.50
CA ALA A 139 16.16 -13.07 0.98
C ALA A 139 14.97 -12.11 0.94
N LEU A 140 13.81 -12.55 0.43
CA LEU A 140 12.60 -11.73 0.45
C LEU A 140 12.19 -11.38 1.88
N TYR A 141 12.19 -12.35 2.80
CA TYR A 141 11.83 -12.12 4.20
C TYR A 141 12.68 -11.03 4.84
N ASP A 142 14.00 -11.08 4.66
CA ASP A 142 14.94 -10.11 5.21
C ASP A 142 14.77 -8.71 4.61
N MET A 143 14.30 -8.62 3.37
CA MET A 143 14.05 -7.35 2.68
C MET A 143 12.70 -6.74 3.01
N LEU A 144 11.68 -7.52 3.34
CA LEU A 144 10.34 -6.99 3.63
C LEU A 144 10.39 -6.00 4.80
N GLY A 145 9.55 -4.97 4.77
CA GLY A 145 9.26 -4.19 5.97
C GLY A 145 8.42 -4.98 6.96
N ASP A 146 8.47 -4.61 8.24
CA ASP A 146 7.88 -5.42 9.32
C ASP A 146 6.35 -5.60 9.15
N GLU A 147 5.64 -4.58 8.65
CA GLU A 147 4.21 -4.63 8.34
C GLU A 147 3.84 -5.64 7.23
N PHE A 148 4.84 -6.07 6.45
CA PHE A 148 4.70 -7.00 5.33
C PHE A 148 5.31 -8.37 5.62
N LYS A 149 6.02 -8.52 6.73
CA LYS A 149 6.61 -9.80 7.16
C LYS A 149 5.55 -10.71 7.73
N GLN A 150 5.79 -12.01 7.55
CA GLN A 150 5.08 -13.02 8.33
C GLN A 150 5.68 -13.07 9.75
N ALA A 151 4.89 -13.54 10.72
CA ALA A 151 5.33 -13.62 12.11
C ALA A 151 6.61 -14.44 12.32
N HIS A 152 6.89 -15.39 11.42
CA HIS A 152 8.08 -16.21 11.47
C HIS A 152 8.80 -16.20 10.11
N PRO A 153 10.16 -16.30 10.11
CA PRO A 153 10.92 -16.49 8.89
C PRO A 153 10.55 -17.81 8.20
N PRO A 154 10.82 -17.93 6.89
CA PRO A 154 10.61 -19.18 6.18
C PRO A 154 11.46 -20.29 6.80
N SER A 155 10.87 -21.46 7.00
CA SER A 155 11.64 -22.61 7.48
C SER A 155 12.45 -23.19 6.32
N PRO A 156 13.76 -23.44 6.48
CA PRO A 156 14.54 -24.15 5.47
C PRO A 156 14.06 -25.60 5.26
N ARG A 157 13.22 -26.13 6.17
CA ARG A 157 12.61 -27.47 6.05
C ARG A 157 11.35 -27.47 5.19
N THR A 158 10.81 -26.29 4.87
CA THR A 158 9.62 -26.13 4.02
C THR A 158 10.03 -25.38 2.76
N VAL A 159 10.02 -26.04 1.60
CA VAL A 159 10.32 -25.45 0.27
C VAL A 159 9.26 -24.44 -0.22
N SER A 160 8.51 -23.83 0.70
CA SER A 160 7.40 -22.96 0.35
C SER A 160 7.88 -21.56 0.00
N ARG A 161 7.43 -21.06 -1.16
CA ARG A 161 7.58 -19.65 -1.53
C ARG A 161 6.83 -18.76 -0.56
N ILE A 162 7.42 -17.63 -0.20
CA ILE A 162 6.72 -16.58 0.55
C ILE A 162 5.86 -15.75 -0.40
N TYR A 163 4.63 -15.48 0.04
CA TYR A 163 3.74 -14.52 -0.59
C TYR A 163 3.40 -13.43 0.43
N SER A 164 4.03 -12.27 0.30
CA SER A 164 3.73 -11.11 1.13
C SER A 164 2.68 -10.23 0.46
N ASN A 165 1.60 -9.88 1.16
CA ASN A 165 0.51 -9.09 0.60
C ASN A 165 0.93 -7.62 0.53
N ILE A 166 1.11 -7.08 -0.68
CA ILE A 166 1.35 -5.65 -0.91
C ILE A 166 0.05 -4.85 -1.06
N GLN A 167 -1.09 -5.52 -0.94
CA GLN A 167 -2.37 -4.86 -0.80
C GLN A 167 -3.06 -5.19 0.53
N PRO A 168 -2.48 -4.81 1.68
CA PRO A 168 -3.10 -5.13 2.95
C PRO A 168 -4.43 -4.38 3.12
N SER A 169 -5.39 -5.01 3.79
CA SER A 169 -6.73 -4.46 3.99
C SER A 169 -6.76 -3.21 4.85
N TRP A 170 -5.70 -2.96 5.64
CA TRP A 170 -5.52 -1.75 6.42
C TRP A 170 -4.93 -0.58 5.61
N TRP A 171 -4.47 -0.81 4.37
CA TRP A 171 -3.94 0.23 3.50
C TRP A 171 -5.10 1.10 2.96
N PRO A 172 -4.99 2.45 2.98
CA PRO A 172 -5.99 3.31 2.37
C PRO A 172 -5.86 3.28 0.83
N TRP A 173 -6.82 2.64 0.15
CA TRP A 173 -6.88 2.48 -1.32
C TRP A 173 -7.67 3.60 -2.01
#